data_AF-D9PFC6-F1
#
_entry.id   AF-D9PFC6-F1
#
_cell.length_a   1.000
_cell.length_b   1.000
_cell.length_c   1.000
_cell.angle_alpha   90.00
_cell.angle_beta   90.00
_cell.angle_gamma   90.00
#
_symmetry.space_group_name_H-M   'P 1'
#
loop_
_entity.id
_entity.type
_entity.pdbx_description
1 polymer ?
#
loop_
_entity_poly.entity_id
_entity_poly.type
_entity_poly.pdbx_seq_one_letter_code
_entity_poly.pdbx_strand_id
1 'polypeptide(L)' 'MTGGELPAMVLIDSISRQLDGVLGKKESLEEERISAGKFYTRPAELFWEKKKYLVPKVLLSGNHKKIEE' A
#
# COMPACT_ATOMS: atom_id res chain seq x y z
N MET A 1 24.38 -13.39 5.27
CA MET A 1 23.29 -13.98 6.06
C MET A 1 23.84 -15.25 6.69
N THR A 2 24.15 -15.25 7.98
CA THR A 2 24.92 -16.32 8.65
C THR A 2 24.04 -17.29 9.46
N GLY A 3 22.76 -16.95 9.67
CA GLY A 3 21.75 -17.80 10.31
C GLY A 3 20.43 -17.81 9.53
N GLY A 4 19.59 -18.82 9.78
CA GLY A 4 18.34 -19.07 9.05
C GLY A 4 17.09 -18.34 9.58
N GLU A 5 17.22 -17.55 10.64
CA GLU A 5 16.10 -16.90 11.33
C GLU A 5 15.37 -15.88 10.45
N LEU A 6 16.12 -15.04 9.72
CA LEU A 6 15.53 -14.07 8.79
C LEU A 6 14.78 -14.76 7.64
N PRO A 7 15.36 -15.75 6.92
CA PRO A 7 14.62 -16.55 5.95
C PRO A 7 13.37 -17.22 6.52
N ALA A 8 13.47 -17.79 7.72
CA ALA A 8 12.33 -18.47 8.35
C ALA A 8 11.18 -17.48 8.63
N MET A 9 11.48 -16.30 9.16
CA MET A 9 10.45 -15.27 9.39
C MET A 9 9.82 -14.76 8.10
N VAL A 10 10.61 -14.56 7.04
CA VAL A 10 10.08 -14.16 5.73
C VAL A 10 9.14 -15.21 5.17
N LEU A 11 9.50 -16.49 5.32
CA LEU A 11 8.71 -17.62 4.83
C LEU A 11 7.40 -17.74 5.63
N ILE A 12 7.46 -17.59 6.96
CA ILE A 12 6.27 -17.56 7.83
C ILE A 12 5.34 -16.39 7.47
N ASP A 13 5.86 -15.16 7.35
CA ASP A 13 5.03 -13.99 6.99
C ASP A 13 4.35 -14.20 5.63
N SER A 14 5.10 -14.65 4.62
CA SER A 14 4.58 -14.83 3.26
C SER A 14 3.48 -15.89 3.19
N ILE A 15 3.65 -17.03 3.87
CA ILE A 15 2.64 -18.11 3.89
C ILE A 15 1.43 -17.71 4.73
N SER A 16 1.65 -17.09 5.90
CA SER A 16 0.56 -16.74 6.81
C SER A 16 -0.46 -15.78 6.18
N ARG A 17 -0.01 -14.86 5.31
CA ARG A 17 -0.87 -13.92 4.57
C ARG A 17 -1.85 -14.61 3.62
N GLN A 18 -1.52 -15.80 3.13
CA GLN A 18 -2.35 -16.57 2.20
C GLN A 18 -3.44 -17.38 2.91
N LEU A 19 -3.41 -17.46 4.25
CA LEU A 19 -4.41 -18.16 5.03
C LEU A 19 -5.67 -17.31 5.20
N ASP A 20 -6.84 -17.90 4.94
CA ASP A 20 -8.13 -17.24 5.13
C ASP A 20 -8.29 -16.72 6.58
N GLY A 21 -8.73 -15.47 6.71
CA GLY A 21 -8.97 -14.83 8.01
C GLY A 21 -7.79 -14.05 8.59
N VAL A 22 -6.57 -14.19 8.07
CA VAL A 22 -5.38 -13.45 8.58
C VAL A 22 -5.40 -11.97 8.17
N LEU A 23 -5.68 -11.69 6.88
CA LEU A 23 -5.70 -10.32 6.34
C LEU A 23 -7.07 -9.63 6.46
N GLY A 24 -8.11 -10.35 6.89
CA GLY A 24 -9.50 -9.88 6.96
C GLY A 24 -10.18 -9.76 5.59
N LYS A 25 -9.60 -8.99 4.65
CA LYS A 25 -10.10 -8.81 3.28
C LYS A 25 -9.12 -9.43 2.27
N LYS A 26 -9.63 -10.16 1.28
CA LYS A 26 -8.78 -10.81 0.24
C LYS A 26 -8.05 -9.80 -0.61
N GLU A 27 -8.67 -8.65 -0.87
CA GLU A 27 -8.10 -7.53 -1.64
C GLU A 27 -6.90 -6.86 -0.95
N SER A 28 -6.62 -7.23 0.30
CA SER A 28 -5.40 -6.80 1.01
C SER A 28 -4.18 -7.63 0.61
N LEU A 29 -4.36 -8.74 -0.11
CA LEU A 29 -3.26 -9.47 -0.74
C LEU A 29 -2.59 -8.56 -1.76
N GLU A 30 -1.26 -8.48 -1.70
CA GLU A 30 -0.48 -7.66 -2.63
C GLU A 30 -0.66 -8.13 -4.08
N GLU A 31 -0.89 -9.42 -4.31
CA GLU A 31 -1.13 -10.00 -5.64
C GLU A 31 -2.47 -9.56 -6.26
N GLU A 32 -3.48 -9.27 -5.42
CA GLU A 32 -4.78 -8.78 -5.86
C GLU A 32 -4.83 -7.25 -5.99
N ARG A 33 -3.73 -6.55 -5.65
CA ARG A 33 -3.68 -5.09 -5.78
C ARG A 33 -3.62 -4.67 -7.24
N ILE A 34 -4.69 -4.01 -7.67
CA ILE A 34 -4.90 -3.51 -9.03
C ILE A 34 -3.94 -2.35 -9.41
N SER A 35 -3.19 -1.77 -8.46
CA SER A 35 -2.19 -0.74 -8.81
C SER A 35 -0.93 -0.78 -7.95
N ALA A 36 0.21 -0.92 -8.62
CA ALA A 36 1.51 -0.47 -8.11
C ALA A 36 1.62 1.07 -8.25
N GLY A 37 0.59 1.79 -7.77
CA GLY A 37 0.43 3.24 -7.93
C GLY A 37 1.12 4.07 -6.85
N LYS A 38 1.05 5.40 -6.98
CA LYS A 38 1.42 6.34 -5.93
C LYS A 38 0.27 6.48 -4.93
N PHE A 39 0.52 6.19 -3.67
CA PHE A 39 -0.48 6.33 -2.60
C PHE A 39 -0.34 7.66 -1.88
N TYR A 40 -1.49 8.22 -1.51
CA TYR A 40 -1.58 9.46 -0.75
C TYR A 40 -2.46 9.24 0.47
N THR A 41 -2.06 9.83 1.57
CA THR A 41 -2.86 9.90 2.80
C THR A 41 -2.81 11.34 3.31
N ARG A 42 -3.58 11.61 4.37
CA ARG A 42 -3.60 12.93 5.00
C ARG A 42 -2.20 13.28 5.53
N PRO A 43 -1.77 14.56 5.46
CA PRO A 43 -2.48 15.75 4.98
C PRO A 43 -2.43 15.96 3.45
N ALA A 44 -3.35 16.78 2.91
CA ALA A 44 -3.43 17.08 1.46
C ALA A 44 -2.24 17.89 0.91
N GLU A 45 -1.60 18.68 1.78
CA GLU A 45 -0.35 19.38 1.50
C GLU A 45 0.69 18.94 2.54
N LEU A 46 1.80 18.40 2.08
CA LEU A 46 2.91 17.97 2.93
C LEU A 46 4.12 18.88 2.66
N PHE A 47 4.61 19.56 3.70
CA PHE A 47 5.84 20.33 3.64
C PHE A 47 6.98 19.53 4.27
N TRP A 48 7.98 19.14 3.49
CA TRP A 48 9.14 18.37 3.94
C TRP A 48 10.42 18.99 3.38
N GLU A 49 11.42 19.26 4.22
CA GLU A 49 12.74 19.82 3.85
C GLU A 49 12.66 20.97 2.83
N LYS A 50 11.76 21.93 3.08
CA LYS A 50 11.51 23.11 2.23
C LYS A 50 10.84 22.82 0.87
N LYS A 51 10.40 21.59 0.61
CA LYS A 51 9.61 21.22 -0.57
C LYS A 51 8.14 21.02 -0.20
N LYS A 52 7.24 21.48 -1.06
CA LYS A 52 5.79 21.30 -0.95
C LYS A 52 5.35 20.14 -1.84
N TYR A 53 4.83 19.08 -1.23
CA TYR A 53 4.23 17.93 -1.90
C TYR A 53 2.71 18.05 -1.83
N LEU A 54 2.07 18.00 -2.99
CA LEU A 54 0.62 18.13 -3.12
C LEU A 54 0.01 16.80 -3.54
N VAL A 55 -1.08 16.42 -2.88
CA VAL A 55 -1.93 15.34 -3.39
C VAL A 55 -2.55 15.80 -4.72
N PRO A 56 -2.53 14.96 -5.77
CA PRO A 56 -3.19 15.25 -7.04
C PRO A 56 -4.64 15.70 -6.83
N LYS A 57 -5.03 16.81 -7.47
CA LYS A 57 -6.39 17.37 -7.32
C LYS A 57 -7.50 16.37 -7.67
N VAL A 58 -7.22 15.43 -8.58
CA VAL A 58 -8.15 14.36 -8.96
C VAL A 58 -8.51 13.47 -7.76
N LEU A 59 -7.53 13.11 -6.92
CA LEU A 59 -7.75 12.31 -5.71
C LEU A 59 -8.49 13.09 -4.61
N LEU A 60 -8.47 14.42 -4.66
CA LEU A 60 -9.23 15.30 -3.75
C LEU A 60 -10.64 15.62 -4.27
N SER A 61 -10.94 15.30 -5.54
CA SER A 61 -12.19 15.70 -6.19
C SER A 61 -13.40 14.85 -5.83
N GLY A 62 -13.19 13.67 -5.23
CA GLY A 62 -14.25 12.69 -4.94
C GLY A 62 -14.89 12.04 -6.18
N ASN A 63 -14.40 12.36 -7.38
CA ASN A 63 -14.91 11.81 -8.63
C ASN A 63 -14.24 10.48 -8.95
N HIS A 64 -14.87 9.38 -8.54
CA HIS A 64 -14.35 8.01 -8.71
C HIS A 64 -14.04 7.67 -10.18
N LYS A 65 -14.91 8.08 -11.11
CA LYS A 65 -14.70 7.84 -12.55
C LYS A 65 -13.40 8.49 -13.06
N LYS A 66 -13.09 9.71 -12.61
CA LYS A 66 -11.84 10.40 -12.97
C LYS A 66 -10.60 9.84 -12.28
N ILE A 67 -10.77 9.09 -11.19
CA ILE A 67 -9.66 8.46 -10.45
C ILE A 67 -9.28 7.13 -11.10
N GLU A 68 -10.25 6.44 -11.72
CA GLU A 68 -10.06 5.17 -12.42
C GLU A 68 -9.66 5.32 -13.91
N GLU A 69 -9.86 6.50 -14.50
CA GLU A 69 -9.44 6.86 -15.87
C GLU A 69 -7.93 7.13 -15.97
#